data_AF-A0A2D3VNG2-F1
#
_entry.id   AF-A0A2D3VNG2-F1
#
_cell.length_a   1.000
_cell.length_b   1.000
_cell.length_c   1.000
_cell.angle_alpha   90.00
_cell.angle_beta   90.00
_cell.angle_gamma   90.00
#
_symmetry.space_group_name_H-M   'P 1'
#
loop_
_entity.id
_entity.type
_entity.pdbx_description
1 polymer ?
#
loop_
_entity_poly.entity_id
_entity_poly.type
_entity_poly.pdbx_seq_one_letter_code
_entity_poly.pdbx_strand_id
1 'polypeptide(L)'
;MPSPSTIPPSERIRELTNINADVAGLLTSASHAVGALTTSTASESMPDTAEGQREAFVAAAQEFLHGLQGVAARLRRQAVALEEAGIITPDALREEGVSVRNGGLGGFDVGWLNSRGDKVGRDKEGELVAEARDLLKEVLEKKEGGG
;
A
#
# COMPACT_ATOMS: atom_id res chain seq x y z
N MET A 1 -26.69 19.75 -9.16
CA MET A 1 -25.39 19.54 -8.49
C MET A 1 -24.54 18.68 -9.42
N PRO A 2 -23.34 19.12 -9.83
CA PRO A 2 -22.46 18.30 -10.65
C PRO A 2 -21.92 17.14 -9.80
N SER A 3 -22.07 15.91 -10.28
CA SER A 3 -21.51 14.70 -9.67
C SER A 3 -19.99 14.82 -9.55
N PRO A 4 -19.36 14.36 -8.46
CA PRO A 4 -17.90 14.30 -8.39
C PRO A 4 -17.42 13.36 -9.49
N SER A 5 -16.57 13.86 -10.38
CA SER A 5 -15.93 13.08 -11.43
C SER A 5 -14.99 12.06 -10.78
N THR A 6 -15.50 10.85 -10.55
CA THR A 6 -14.71 9.74 -10.01
C THR A 6 -13.73 9.29 -11.07
N ILE A 7 -12.44 9.64 -10.93
CA ILE A 7 -11.38 9.14 -11.81
C ILE A 7 -11.41 7.60 -11.77
N PRO A 8 -11.50 6.91 -12.93
CA PRO A 8 -11.63 5.46 -12.97
C PRO A 8 -10.37 4.76 -12.43
N PRO A 9 -10.49 3.55 -11.84
CA PRO A 9 -9.35 2.84 -11.25
C PRO A 9 -8.15 2.63 -12.18
N SER A 10 -8.40 2.41 -13.48
CA SER A 10 -7.35 2.22 -14.49
C SER A 10 -6.49 3.46 -14.74
N GLU A 11 -7.09 4.64 -14.64
CA GLU A 11 -6.39 5.92 -14.80
C GLU A 11 -5.52 6.22 -13.57
N ARG A 12 -5.97 5.81 -12.39
CA ARG A 12 -5.18 5.89 -11.15
C ARG A 12 -3.95 4.98 -11.16
N ILE A 13 -4.09 3.76 -11.68
CA ILE A 13 -2.94 2.84 -11.87
C ILE A 13 -1.91 3.45 -12.82
N ARG A 14 -2.37 4.10 -13.91
CA ARG A 14 -1.47 4.79 -14.84
C ARG A 14 -0.75 5.97 -14.16
N GLU A 15 -1.46 6.77 -13.36
CA GLU A 15 -0.82 7.85 -12.60
C GLU A 15 0.21 7.34 -11.58
N LEU A 16 -0.10 6.28 -10.83
CA LEU A 16 0.87 5.63 -9.93
C LEU A 16 2.11 5.12 -10.69
N THR A 17 1.89 4.56 -11.88
CA THR A 17 2.99 4.09 -12.76
C THR A 17 3.84 5.26 -13.23
N ASN A 18 3.23 6.39 -13.57
CA ASN A 18 3.94 7.61 -13.95
C ASN A 18 4.75 8.17 -12.77
N ILE A 19 4.20 8.16 -11.55
CA ILE A 19 4.93 8.56 -10.35
C ILE A 19 6.17 7.67 -10.14
N ASN A 20 6.06 6.35 -10.36
CA ASN A 20 7.21 5.45 -10.25
C ASN A 20 8.32 5.80 -11.25
N ALA A 21 7.96 6.17 -12.49
CA ALA A 21 8.92 6.63 -13.49
C ALA A 21 9.57 7.97 -13.08
N ASP A 22 8.80 8.89 -12.48
CA ASP A 22 9.32 10.16 -11.97
C ASP A 22 10.34 9.96 -10.84
N VAL A 23 10.14 8.96 -9.96
CA VAL A 23 11.09 8.62 -8.89
C VAL A 23 12.43 8.15 -9.46
N ALA A 24 12.44 7.38 -10.54
CA ALA A 24 13.68 7.01 -11.24
C ALA A 24 14.39 8.24 -11.83
N GLY A 25 13.61 9.22 -12.34
CA GLY A 25 14.12 10.51 -12.78
C GLY A 25 14.80 11.31 -11.66
N LEU A 26 14.22 11.31 -10.45
CA LEU A 26 14.80 11.95 -9.26
C LEU A 26 16.15 11.36 -8.86
N LEU A 27 16.28 10.03 -8.91
CA LEU A 27 17.55 9.38 -8.59
C LEU A 27 18.64 9.74 -9.61
N THR A 28 18.26 9.92 -10.87
CA THR A 28 19.16 10.33 -11.93
C THR A 28 19.65 11.77 -11.73
N SER A 29 18.74 12.72 -11.45
CA SER A 29 19.13 14.12 -11.18
C SER A 29 19.97 14.26 -9.91
N ALA A 30 19.67 13.49 -8.85
CA ALA A 30 20.51 13.41 -7.65
C ALA A 30 21.92 12.86 -7.97
N SER A 31 22.02 11.83 -8.82
CA SER A 31 23.32 11.29 -9.26
C SER A 31 24.14 12.31 -10.05
N HIS A 32 23.48 13.10 -10.90
CA HIS A 32 24.13 14.18 -11.65
C HIS A 32 24.64 15.30 -10.72
N ALA A 33 23.86 15.67 -9.71
CA ALA A 33 24.28 16.66 -8.72
C ALA A 33 25.51 16.19 -7.93
N VAL A 34 25.51 14.94 -7.46
CA VAL A 34 26.67 14.35 -6.77
C VAL A 34 27.87 14.26 -7.70
N GLY A 35 27.68 13.84 -8.95
CA GLY A 35 28.75 13.75 -9.96
C GLY A 35 29.39 15.10 -10.31
N ALA A 36 28.61 16.17 -10.30
CA ALA A 36 29.11 17.53 -10.51
C ALA A 36 30.08 17.97 -9.40
N LEU A 37 29.84 17.57 -8.15
CA LEU A 37 30.70 17.88 -7.02
C LEU A 37 31.94 16.97 -6.92
N THR A 38 31.80 15.69 -7.28
CA THR A 38 32.89 14.71 -7.14
C THR A 38 33.97 14.89 -8.21
N THR A 39 33.60 15.33 -9.41
CA THR A 39 34.55 15.57 -10.52
C THR A 39 35.53 16.70 -10.20
N SER A 40 35.12 17.66 -9.35
CA SER A 40 35.97 18.72 -8.80
C SER A 40 37.13 18.20 -7.94
N THR A 41 36.91 17.11 -7.20
CA THR A 41 37.92 16.52 -6.31
C THR A 41 38.97 15.69 -7.05
N ALA A 42 38.67 15.27 -8.28
CA ALA A 42 39.54 14.44 -9.11
C ALA A 42 40.32 15.23 -10.18
N SER A 43 39.90 16.46 -10.50
CA SER A 43 40.50 17.31 -11.52
C SER A 43 41.13 18.54 -10.85
N GLU A 44 42.45 18.70 -10.98
CA GLU A 44 43.21 19.82 -10.42
C GLU A 44 42.54 21.16 -10.75
N SER A 45 42.21 21.92 -9.70
CA SER A 45 41.25 23.02 -9.72
C SER A 45 41.76 24.25 -10.47
N MET A 46 41.29 24.46 -11.70
CA MET A 46 41.28 25.75 -12.38
C MET A 46 40.01 26.53 -12.00
N PRO A 47 40.04 27.86 -11.90
CA PRO A 47 38.91 28.67 -11.41
C PRO A 47 37.66 28.58 -12.30
N ASP A 48 37.82 28.55 -13.63
CA ASP A 48 36.70 28.48 -14.58
C ASP A 48 35.94 27.14 -14.54
N THR A 49 36.62 26.05 -14.19
CA THR A 49 35.97 24.73 -14.04
C THR A 49 35.16 24.62 -12.76
N ALA A 50 35.54 25.32 -11.69
CA ALA A 50 34.81 25.32 -10.43
C ALA A 50 33.45 26.06 -10.53
N GLU A 51 33.41 27.18 -11.26
CA GLU A 51 32.15 27.91 -11.49
C GLU A 51 31.16 27.11 -12.36
N GLY A 52 31.62 26.52 -13.46
CA GLY A 52 30.79 25.68 -14.31
C GLY A 52 30.25 24.43 -13.59
N GLN A 53 31.05 23.83 -12.69
CA GLN A 53 30.60 22.70 -11.85
C GLN A 53 29.55 23.12 -10.82
N ARG A 54 29.71 24.30 -10.22
CA ARG A 54 28.72 24.87 -9.29
C ARG A 54 27.39 25.12 -10.01
N GLU A 55 27.43 25.66 -11.23
CA GLU A 55 26.25 25.87 -12.05
C GLU A 55 25.56 24.55 -12.40
N ALA A 56 26.32 23.54 -12.83
CA ALA A 56 25.79 22.20 -13.13
C ALA A 56 25.17 21.52 -11.90
N PHE A 57 25.78 21.66 -10.72
CA PHE A 57 25.21 21.19 -9.46
C PHE A 57 23.88 21.89 -9.14
N VAL A 58 23.84 23.22 -9.23
CA VAL A 58 22.64 24.01 -8.93
C VAL A 58 21.50 23.61 -9.88
N ALA A 59 21.77 23.45 -11.18
CA ALA A 59 20.78 23.01 -12.15
C ALA A 59 20.24 21.62 -11.83
N ALA A 60 21.12 20.64 -11.54
CA ALA A 60 20.70 19.29 -11.20
C ALA A 60 19.93 19.22 -9.86
N ALA A 61 20.32 20.02 -8.88
CA ALA A 61 19.63 20.12 -7.59
C ALA A 61 18.24 20.78 -7.71
N GLN A 62 18.11 21.80 -8.56
CA GLN A 62 16.83 22.44 -8.87
C GLN A 62 15.88 21.44 -9.53
N GLU A 63 16.35 20.68 -10.53
CA GLU A 63 15.57 19.64 -11.20
C GLU A 63 15.11 18.57 -10.21
N PHE A 64 16.01 18.11 -9.33
CA PHE A 64 15.68 17.17 -8.25
C PHE A 64 14.59 17.70 -7.32
N LEU A 65 14.77 18.90 -6.76
CA LEU A 65 13.84 19.45 -5.78
C LEU A 65 12.46 19.74 -6.39
N HIS A 66 12.45 20.25 -7.62
CA HIS A 66 11.20 20.50 -8.35
C HIS A 66 10.45 19.20 -8.64
N GLY A 67 11.16 18.17 -9.11
CA GLY A 67 10.59 16.85 -9.31
C GLY A 67 10.05 16.25 -8.00
N LEU A 68 10.79 16.39 -6.89
CA LEU A 68 10.40 15.86 -5.58
C LEU A 68 9.12 16.51 -5.07
N GLN A 69 9.01 17.84 -5.19
CA GLN A 69 7.79 18.58 -4.86
C GLN A 69 6.61 18.11 -5.74
N GLY A 70 6.85 17.90 -7.03
CA GLY A 70 5.84 17.40 -7.96
C GLY A 70 5.36 15.99 -7.64
N VAL A 71 6.27 15.08 -7.29
CA VAL A 71 5.94 13.70 -6.87
C VAL A 71 5.19 13.71 -5.55
N ALA A 72 5.66 14.45 -4.55
CA ALA A 72 5.00 14.55 -3.24
C ALA A 72 3.58 15.12 -3.34
N ALA A 73 3.37 16.14 -4.20
CA ALA A 73 2.04 16.69 -4.44
C ALA A 73 1.10 15.68 -5.11
N ARG A 74 1.60 14.89 -6.07
CA ARG A 74 0.83 13.84 -6.74
C ARG A 74 0.44 12.71 -5.78
N LEU A 75 1.38 12.22 -4.98
CA LEU A 75 1.12 11.19 -3.96
C LEU A 75 0.06 11.63 -2.95
N ARG A 76 0.13 12.87 -2.45
CA ARG A 76 -0.90 13.42 -1.55
C ARG A 76 -2.28 13.47 -2.20
N ARG A 77 -2.38 13.91 -3.46
CA ARG A 77 -3.66 13.93 -4.19
C ARG A 77 -4.21 12.52 -4.37
N GLN A 78 -3.36 11.54 -4.66
CA GLN A 78 -3.80 10.15 -4.79
C GLN A 78 -4.29 9.57 -3.47
N ALA A 79 -3.62 9.87 -2.36
CA ALA A 79 -4.09 9.46 -1.03
C ALA A 79 -5.50 10.02 -0.75
N VAL A 80 -5.73 11.32 -0.94
CA VAL A 80 -7.06 11.93 -0.79
C VAL A 80 -8.08 11.28 -1.72
N ALA A 81 -7.72 11.06 -2.98
CA ALA A 81 -8.63 10.46 -3.94
C ALA A 81 -8.95 8.99 -3.64
N LEU A 82 -8.06 8.26 -2.96
CA LEU A 82 -8.29 6.88 -2.50
C LEU A 82 -9.16 6.85 -1.24
N GLU A 83 -9.05 7.86 -0.38
CA GLU A 83 -9.93 8.09 0.77
C GLU A 83 -11.37 8.39 0.31
N GLU A 84 -11.53 9.31 -0.65
CA GLU A 84 -12.84 9.64 -1.25
C GLU A 84 -13.49 8.43 -1.94
N ALA A 85 -12.68 7.51 -2.49
CA ALA A 85 -13.16 6.27 -3.09
C ALA A 85 -13.52 5.18 -2.06
N GLY A 86 -13.28 5.42 -0.76
CA GLY A 86 -13.49 4.46 0.31
C GLY A 86 -12.53 3.26 0.27
N ILE A 87 -11.40 3.38 -0.44
CA ILE A 87 -10.42 2.30 -0.62
C ILE A 87 -9.41 2.27 0.53
N ILE A 88 -9.00 3.44 1.04
CA ILE A 88 -8.17 3.57 2.24
C ILE A 88 -8.95 4.33 3.32
N THR A 89 -8.75 3.95 4.58
CA THR A 89 -9.30 4.69 5.73
C THR A 89 -8.35 5.83 6.13
N PRO A 90 -8.85 6.98 6.61
CA PRO A 90 -8.02 8.12 7.03
C PRO A 90 -7.02 7.77 8.14
N ASP A 91 -7.31 6.71 8.94
CA ASP A 91 -6.39 6.20 9.96
C ASP A 91 -5.13 5.53 9.38
N ALA A 92 -5.18 5.01 8.15
CA ALA A 92 -4.02 4.38 7.53
C ALA A 92 -2.87 5.35 7.24
N LEU A 93 -3.14 6.67 7.22
CA LEU A 93 -2.15 7.74 7.00
C LEU A 93 -1.69 8.42 8.29
N ARG A 94 -2.40 8.22 9.41
CA ARG A 94 -2.05 8.81 10.72
C ARG A 94 -1.09 7.96 11.54
N GLU A 95 -0.98 6.67 11.26
CA GLU A 95 -0.02 5.80 11.92
C GLU A 95 1.37 5.84 11.26
N GLU A 96 2.08 6.97 11.39
CA GLU A 96 3.55 6.96 11.35
C GLU A 96 4.16 6.35 12.64
N GLY A 97 3.37 5.67 13.47
CA GLY A 97 3.85 4.97 14.66
C GLY A 97 2.95 3.78 15.00
N VAL A 98 3.46 2.56 14.73
CA VAL A 98 3.10 1.27 15.35
C VAL A 98 1.58 1.02 15.47
N SER A 99 0.97 0.28 14.54
CA SER A 99 0.91 -1.17 14.68
C SER A 99 0.47 -1.85 13.38
N VAL A 100 1.28 -2.80 12.89
CA VAL A 100 0.85 -3.70 11.81
C VAL A 100 -0.17 -4.68 12.41
N ARG A 101 -1.45 -4.29 12.44
CA ARG A 101 -2.56 -5.25 12.54
C ARG A 101 -2.91 -5.72 11.13
N ASN A 102 -2.96 -7.05 10.95
CA ASN A 102 -3.33 -7.73 9.71
C ASN A 102 -2.50 -7.35 8.47
N GLY A 103 -1.18 -7.23 8.60
CA GLY A 103 -0.27 -7.15 7.45
C GLY A 103 -0.47 -5.95 6.51
N GLY A 104 -1.05 -4.85 7.01
CA GLY A 104 -1.31 -3.65 6.20
C GLY A 104 -2.67 -3.61 5.49
N LEU A 105 -3.57 -4.56 5.74
CA LEU A 105 -4.95 -4.53 5.22
C LEU A 105 -5.91 -3.67 6.06
N GLY A 106 -5.42 -2.96 7.08
CA GLY A 106 -6.24 -2.09 7.93
C GLY A 106 -7.32 -2.86 8.71
N GLY A 107 -8.53 -2.27 8.78
CA GLY A 107 -9.69 -2.81 9.52
C GLY A 107 -10.39 -4.02 8.88
N PHE A 108 -9.80 -4.64 7.85
CA PHE A 108 -10.24 -5.94 7.36
C PHE A 108 -9.96 -7.01 8.43
N ASP A 109 -10.91 -7.15 9.35
CA ASP A 109 -10.86 -8.15 10.41
C ASP A 109 -11.01 -9.55 9.80
N VAL A 110 -10.12 -10.45 10.20
CA VAL A 110 -10.22 -11.89 9.89
C VAL A 110 -11.59 -12.42 10.37
N GLY A 111 -12.16 -11.82 11.42
CA GLY A 111 -13.53 -12.07 11.88
C GLY A 111 -14.60 -11.76 10.82
N TRP A 112 -14.45 -10.69 10.02
CA TRP A 112 -15.39 -10.37 8.95
C TRP A 112 -15.26 -11.32 7.75
N LEU A 113 -14.03 -11.71 7.39
CA LEU A 113 -13.78 -12.74 6.38
C LEU A 113 -14.35 -14.11 6.80
N ASN A 114 -14.20 -14.49 8.07
CA ASN A 114 -14.79 -15.71 8.61
C ASN A 114 -16.32 -15.64 8.68
N SER A 115 -16.91 -14.47 8.98
CA SER A 115 -18.36 -14.31 9.00
C SER A 115 -19.02 -14.48 7.62
N ARG A 116 -18.31 -14.16 6.53
CA ARG A 116 -18.79 -14.41 5.16
C ARG A 116 -18.58 -15.86 4.69
N GLY A 117 -17.76 -16.63 5.40
CA GLY A 117 -17.49 -18.05 5.16
C GLY A 117 -18.34 -19.03 5.99
N ASP A 118 -19.33 -18.56 6.75
CA ASP A 118 -20.16 -19.35 7.68
C ASP A 118 -21.18 -20.29 7.02
N LYS A 119 -20.87 -20.76 5.81
CA LYS A 119 -21.62 -21.84 5.16
C LYS A 119 -21.09 -23.20 5.61
N VAL A 120 -19.76 -23.36 5.61
CA VAL A 120 -19.11 -24.63 5.98
C VAL A 120 -19.24 -24.91 7.49
N GLY A 121 -19.28 -23.86 8.32
CA GLY A 121 -19.51 -23.99 9.77
C GLY A 121 -20.88 -24.60 10.08
N ARG A 122 -21.94 -23.98 9.55
CA ARG A 122 -23.33 -24.45 9.72
C ARG A 122 -23.59 -25.83 9.11
N ASP A 123 -23.02 -26.12 7.94
CA ASP A 123 -23.19 -27.43 7.30
C ASP A 123 -22.53 -28.54 8.13
N LYS A 124 -21.33 -28.30 8.69
CA LYS A 124 -20.65 -29.25 9.58
C LYS A 124 -21.30 -29.37 10.96
N GLU A 125 -21.82 -28.28 11.51
CA GLU A 125 -22.57 -28.33 12.77
C GLU A 125 -23.82 -29.20 12.62
N GLY A 126 -24.54 -29.08 11.49
CA GLY A 126 -25.66 -29.96 11.17
C GLY A 126 -25.28 -31.44 11.05
N GLU A 127 -24.12 -31.73 10.43
CA GLU A 127 -23.58 -33.08 10.32
C GLU A 127 -23.22 -33.68 11.70
N LEU A 128 -22.51 -32.93 12.54
CA LEU A 128 -22.13 -33.35 13.89
C LEU A 128 -23.33 -33.54 14.81
N VAL A 129 -24.35 -32.70 14.71
CA VAL A 129 -25.60 -32.83 15.48
C VAL A 129 -26.38 -34.08 15.02
N ALA A 130 -26.34 -34.41 13.73
CA ALA A 130 -26.96 -35.63 13.22
C ALA A 130 -26.23 -36.89 13.75
N GLU A 131 -24.89 -36.89 13.69
CA GLU A 131 -24.06 -37.98 14.21
C GLU A 131 -24.26 -38.18 15.73
N ALA A 132 -24.27 -37.09 16.49
CA ALA A 132 -24.53 -37.13 17.94
C ALA A 132 -25.92 -37.71 18.28
N ARG A 133 -26.94 -37.38 17.48
CA ARG A 133 -28.29 -37.93 17.65
C ARG A 133 -28.33 -39.43 17.35
N ASP A 134 -27.59 -39.89 16.36
CA ASP A 134 -27.60 -41.30 15.96
C ASP A 134 -26.81 -42.16 16.97
N LEU A 135 -25.70 -41.65 17.52
CA LEU A 135 -25.01 -42.25 18.66
C LEU A 135 -25.91 -42.35 19.91
N LEU A 136 -26.71 -41.33 20.19
CA LEU A 136 -27.64 -41.36 21.32
C LEU A 136 -28.73 -42.45 21.15
N LYS A 137 -29.22 -42.65 19.92
CA LYS A 137 -30.17 -43.73 19.61
C LYS A 137 -29.54 -45.10 19.84
N GLU A 138 -28.31 -45.31 19.38
CA GLU A 138 -27.59 -46.58 19.60
C GLU A 138 -27.42 -46.90 21.10
N VAL A 139 -27.09 -45.88 21.91
CA VAL A 139 -26.97 -46.02 23.37
C VAL A 139 -28.32 -46.33 24.03
N LEU A 140 -29.41 -45.73 23.56
CA LEU A 140 -30.76 -46.01 24.06
C LEU A 140 -31.22 -47.42 23.70
N GLU A 141 -31.02 -47.86 22.46
CA GLU A 141 -31.34 -49.22 22.00
C GLU A 141 -30.52 -50.28 22.75
N LYS A 142 -29.24 -50.00 23.02
CA LYS A 142 -28.37 -50.87 23.83
C LYS A 142 -28.80 -50.92 25.31
N LYS A 143 -29.42 -49.85 25.83
CA LYS A 143 -29.97 -49.80 27.19
C LYS A 143 -31.33 -50.50 27.30
N GLU A 144 -32.13 -50.50 26.24
CA GLU A 144 -33.42 -51.20 26.17
C GLU A 144 -33.27 -52.70 25.85
N GLY A 145 -32.21 -53.11 25.13
CA GLY A 145 -31.90 -54.51 24.84
C GLY A 145 -31.05 -55.24 25.89
N GLY A 146 -30.73 -54.58 27.02
CA GLY A 146 -29.87 -55.09 28.09
C GLY A 146 -30.59 -55.34 29.43
N GLY A 147 -31.86 -55.75 29.39
CA GLY A 147 -32.67 -56.16 30.54
C GLY A 147 -33.05 -57.63 30.48
#